data_AF-A0A9W8LUD7-F1
#
_entry.id   AF-A0A9W8LUD7-F1
#
_cell.length_a   1.000
_cell.length_b   1.000
_cell.length_c   1.000
_cell.angle_alpha   90.00
_cell.angle_beta   90.00
_cell.angle_gamma   90.00
#
_symmetry.space_group_name_H-M   'P 1'
#
loop_
_entity.id
_entity.type
_entity.pdbx_description
1 polymer ?
#
loop_
_entity_poly.entity_id
_entity_poly.type
_entity_poly.pdbx_seq_one_letter_code
_entity_poly.pdbx_strand_id
1 'polypeptide(L)'
;MADPKISKHVDQLASAVDQIQTALGPILSQPLSDILPKLTPIQRCELEALVAYAINTLYWVYLKVNGVPPKEHPVMDELQRVQRYIEKINRAKKGGSKQESRAMRVDADAAGRFIQNAMSKK
;
A
#
# COMPACT_ATOMS: atom_id res chain seq x y z
N MET A 1 43.19 5.94 -2.86
CA MET A 1 42.24 6.70 -3.69
C MET A 1 41.06 5.79 -3.96
N ALA A 2 39.83 6.18 -3.62
CA ALA A 2 38.65 5.35 -3.87
C ALA A 2 38.41 5.20 -5.39
N ASP A 3 37.89 4.03 -5.81
CA ASP A 3 37.58 3.76 -7.23
C ASP A 3 36.59 4.82 -7.78
N PRO A 4 36.89 5.49 -8.91
CA PRO A 4 36.02 6.50 -9.51
C PRO A 4 34.58 6.03 -9.75
N LYS A 5 34.36 4.74 -10.02
CA LYS A 5 33.01 4.17 -10.19
C LYS A 5 32.24 4.14 -8.89
N ILE A 6 32.91 3.78 -7.79
CA ILE A 6 32.30 3.71 -6.45
C ILE A 6 31.90 5.12 -6.01
N SER A 7 32.78 6.11 -6.19
CA SER A 7 32.48 7.51 -5.86
C SER A 7 31.20 7.99 -6.55
N LYS A 8 31.05 7.71 -7.85
CA LYS A 8 29.85 8.09 -8.61
C LYS A 8 28.57 7.49 -8.04
N HIS A 9 28.60 6.22 -7.61
CA HIS A 9 27.42 5.57 -7.03
C HIS A 9 27.06 6.14 -5.65
N VAL A 10 28.06 6.53 -4.86
CA VAL A 10 27.85 7.19 -3.56
C VAL A 10 27.22 8.57 -3.78
N ASP A 11 27.71 9.36 -4.73
CA ASP A 11 27.14 10.68 -5.04
C ASP A 11 25.70 10.58 -5.54
N GLN A 12 25.41 9.56 -6.38
CA GLN A 12 24.05 9.27 -6.83
C GLN A 12 23.12 8.89 -5.67
N LEU A 13 23.59 8.06 -4.74
CA LEU A 13 22.82 7.68 -3.56
C LEU A 13 22.54 8.89 -2.66
N ALA A 14 23.55 9.74 -2.42
CA ALA A 14 23.39 10.95 -1.62
C ALA A 14 22.33 11.89 -2.23
N SER A 15 22.42 12.16 -3.54
CA SER A 15 21.43 12.98 -4.24
C SER A 15 20.01 12.38 -4.19
N ALA A 16 19.89 11.05 -4.30
CA ALA A 16 18.59 10.39 -4.17
C ALA A 16 18.00 10.54 -2.76
N VAL A 17 18.83 10.46 -1.72
CA VAL A 17 18.41 10.67 -0.33
C VAL A 17 17.94 12.11 -0.11
N ASP A 18 18.65 13.11 -0.64
CA ASP A 18 18.25 14.53 -0.56
C ASP A 18 16.88 14.78 -1.23
N GLN A 19 16.65 14.14 -2.38
CA GLN A 19 15.37 14.21 -3.08
C GLN A 19 14.24 13.59 -2.25
N ILE A 20 14.49 12.44 -1.61
CA ILE A 20 13.51 11.79 -0.73
C ILE A 20 13.20 12.68 0.47
N GLN A 21 14.21 13.28 1.10
CA GLN A 21 14.01 14.19 2.23
C GLN A 21 13.17 15.40 1.86
N THR A 22 13.41 15.97 0.66
CA THR A 22 12.60 17.05 0.12
C THR A 22 11.15 16.62 -0.12
N ALA A 23 10.94 15.44 -0.73
CA ALA A 23 9.61 14.91 -1.02
C ALA A 23 8.81 14.57 0.25
N LEU A 24 9.48 14.11 1.30
CA LEU A 24 8.86 13.78 2.59
C LEU A 24 8.63 15.00 3.48
N GLY A 25 9.30 16.13 3.22
CA GLY A 25 9.21 17.36 4.01
C GLY A 25 7.78 17.77 4.42
N PRO A 26 6.79 17.83 3.49
CA PRO A 26 5.41 18.20 3.82
C PRO A 26 4.70 17.23 4.77
N ILE A 27 5.08 15.96 4.78
CA ILE A 27 4.50 14.92 5.65
C ILE A 27 5.21 14.91 7.01
N LEU A 28 6.50 15.26 7.04
CA LEU A 28 7.30 15.32 8.27
C LEU A 28 7.15 16.64 9.04
N SER A 29 6.61 17.69 8.41
CA SER A 29 6.47 19.02 9.01
C SER A 29 5.37 19.15 10.06
N GLN A 30 4.43 18.20 10.11
CA GLN A 30 3.33 18.17 11.07
C GLN A 30 2.95 16.72 11.39
N PRO A 31 2.34 16.45 12.56
CA PRO A 31 1.88 15.12 12.91
C PRO A 31 0.89 14.54 11.88
N LEU A 32 1.01 13.25 11.56
CA LEU A 32 0.06 12.56 10.67
C LEU A 32 -1.38 12.66 11.19
N SER A 33 -1.59 12.70 12.52
CA SER A 33 -2.91 12.91 13.14
C SER A 33 -3.62 14.17 12.66
N ASP A 34 -2.87 15.17 12.21
CA ASP A 34 -3.38 16.48 11.80
C ASP A 34 -3.59 16.55 10.28
N ILE A 35 -2.96 15.64 9.53
CA ILE A 35 -3.07 15.51 8.07
C ILE A 35 -4.21 14.57 7.70
N LEU A 36 -4.25 13.37 8.31
CA LEU A 36 -5.17 12.29 7.93
C LEU A 36 -6.65 12.68 7.97
N PRO A 37 -7.15 13.50 8.92
CA PRO A 37 -8.56 13.92 8.94
C PRO A 37 -8.96 14.83 7.76
N LYS A 38 -7.99 15.48 7.10
CA LYS A 38 -8.24 16.40 5.97
C LYS A 38 -8.38 15.66 4.63
N LEU A 39 -8.11 14.35 4.61
CA LEU A 39 -8.10 13.53 3.41
C LEU A 39 -9.40 12.73 3.29
N THR A 40 -9.81 12.46 2.06
CA THR A 40 -10.86 11.45 1.82
C THR A 40 -10.40 10.07 2.31
N PRO A 41 -11.31 9.15 2.63
CA PRO A 41 -10.94 7.82 3.11
C PRO A 41 -9.93 7.10 2.20
N ILE A 42 -10.10 7.24 0.88
CA ILE A 42 -9.22 6.59 -0.09
C ILE A 42 -7.83 7.24 -0.12
N GLN A 43 -7.74 8.57 -0.09
CA GLN A 43 -6.48 9.30 -0.02
C GLN A 43 -5.73 9.00 1.27
N ARG A 44 -6.46 8.82 2.39
CA ARG A 44 -5.88 8.41 3.67
C ARG A 44 -5.19 7.05 3.55
N CYS A 45 -5.87 6.04 2.99
CA CYS A 45 -5.29 4.72 2.77
C CYS A 45 -4.06 4.78 1.85
N GLU A 46 -4.11 5.58 0.79
CA GLU A 46 -2.96 5.77 -0.11
C GLU A 46 -1.76 6.35 0.62
N LEU A 47 -1.97 7.42 1.40
CA LEU A 47 -0.90 8.05 2.16
C LEU A 47 -0.28 7.07 3.17
N GLU A 48 -1.11 6.40 3.97
CA GLU A 48 -0.61 5.44 4.97
C GLU A 48 0.15 4.27 4.33
N ALA A 49 -0.33 3.75 3.19
CA ALA A 49 0.35 2.68 2.46
C ALA A 49 1.68 3.15 1.84
N LEU A 50 1.72 4.36 1.28
CA LEU A 50 2.94 4.94 0.72
C LEU A 50 3.99 5.25 1.79
N VAL A 51 3.58 5.75 2.96
CA VAL A 51 4.47 5.97 4.10
C VAL A 51 5.06 4.63 4.57
N ALA A 52 4.23 3.60 4.73
CA ALA A 52 4.72 2.26 5.07
C ALA A 52 5.70 1.71 4.01
N TYR A 53 5.42 1.93 2.73
CA TYR A 53 6.31 1.52 1.64
C TYR A 53 7.65 2.26 1.69
N ALA A 54 7.63 3.57 1.92
CA ALA A 54 8.82 4.39 2.02
C ALA A 54 9.71 3.95 3.19
N ILE A 55 9.14 3.73 4.38
CA ILE A 55 9.89 3.26 5.56
C ILE A 55 10.57 1.92 5.29
N ASN A 56 9.84 0.93 4.76
CA ASN A 56 10.41 -0.38 4.46
C ASN A 56 11.49 -0.30 3.36
N THR A 57 11.30 0.56 2.36
CA THR A 57 12.28 0.77 1.28
C THR A 57 13.55 1.43 1.81
N LEU A 58 13.42 2.45 2.66
CA LEU A 58 14.57 3.12 3.29
C LEU A 58 15.34 2.16 4.19
N TYR A 59 14.63 1.32 4.95
CA TYR A 59 15.27 0.29 5.76
C TYR A 59 15.99 -0.76 4.90
N TRP A 60 15.41 -1.17 3.77
CA TRP A 60 16.08 -2.05 2.80
C TRP A 60 17.35 -1.41 2.23
N VAL A 61 17.34 -0.11 1.92
CA VAL A 61 18.53 0.64 1.48
C VAL A 61 19.58 0.67 2.59
N TYR A 62 19.17 0.92 3.84
CA TYR A 62 20.05 0.89 5.00
C TYR A 62 20.76 -0.47 5.15
N LEU A 63 20.04 -1.60 5.04
CA LEU A 63 20.64 -2.93 5.10
C LEU A 63 21.72 -3.12 4.02
N LYS A 64 21.43 -2.69 2.78
CA LYS A 64 22.40 -2.77 1.68
C LYS A 64 23.68 -1.99 1.94
N VAL A 65 23.55 -0.77 2.46
CA VAL A 65 24.72 0.08 2.77
C VAL A 65 25.57 -0.55 3.88
N ASN A 66 24.95 -1.27 4.82
CA ASN A 66 25.65 -2.00 5.88
C ASN A 66 26.16 -3.39 5.43
N GLY A 67 26.04 -3.74 4.15
CA GLY A 67 26.49 -5.02 3.63
C GLY A 67 25.62 -6.22 4.04
N VAL A 68 24.44 -5.98 4.63
CA VAL A 68 23.49 -7.04 4.99
C VAL A 68 22.63 -7.39 3.78
N PRO A 69 22.57 -8.67 3.34
CA PRO A 69 21.75 -9.09 2.21
C PRO A 69 20.26 -8.90 2.53
N PRO A 70 19.54 -7.99 1.86
CA PRO A 70 18.15 -7.71 2.23
C PRO A 70 17.17 -8.81 1.84
N LYS A 71 17.57 -9.69 0.90
CA LYS A 71 16.73 -10.79 0.41
C LYS A 71 16.49 -11.87 1.47
N GLU A 72 17.40 -12.00 2.42
CA GLU A 72 17.32 -12.94 3.54
C GLU A 72 16.69 -12.28 4.78
N HIS A 73 16.46 -10.97 4.73
CA HIS A 73 15.87 -10.22 5.83
C HIS A 73 14.34 -10.18 5.70
N PRO A 74 13.57 -10.25 6.81
CA PRO A 74 12.09 -10.12 6.82
C PRO A 74 11.51 -8.84 6.21
N VAL A 75 12.36 -7.87 5.82
CA VAL A 75 11.90 -6.62 5.18
C VAL A 75 11.29 -6.90 3.81
N MET A 76 11.72 -7.99 3.15
CA MET A 76 11.16 -8.39 1.87
C MET A 76 9.68 -8.80 2.01
N ASP A 77 9.34 -9.51 3.09
CA ASP A 77 7.97 -9.91 3.38
C ASP A 77 7.09 -8.70 3.67
N GLU A 78 7.63 -7.71 4.40
CA GLU A 78 6.95 -6.43 4.65
C GLU A 78 6.73 -5.62 3.37
N LEU A 79 7.72 -5.55 2.48
CA LEU A 79 7.58 -4.89 1.18
C LEU A 79 6.48 -5.55 0.34
N GLN A 80 6.47 -6.88 0.26
CA GLN A 80 5.42 -7.62 -0.43
C GLN A 80 4.05 -7.40 0.22
N ARG A 81 3.99 -7.35 1.55
CA ARG A 81 2.75 -7.07 2.29
C ARG A 81 2.21 -5.70 1.92
N VAL A 82 3.04 -4.66 1.92
CA VAL A 82 2.63 -3.29 1.56
C VAL A 82 2.20 -3.20 0.08
N GLN A 83 2.91 -3.86 -0.85
CA GLN A 83 2.49 -3.94 -2.26
C GLN A 83 1.09 -4.52 -2.42
N ARG A 84 0.76 -5.61 -1.70
CA ARG A 84 -0.60 -6.17 -1.70
C ARG A 84 -1.66 -5.19 -1.18
N TYR A 85 -1.33 -4.31 -0.22
CA TYR A 85 -2.25 -3.27 0.24
C TYR A 85 -2.45 -2.18 -0.81
N ILE A 86 -1.39 -1.74 -1.49
CA ILE A 86 -1.48 -0.79 -2.60
C ILE A 86 -2.38 -1.36 -3.72
N GLU A 87 -2.26 -2.66 -4.03
CA GLU A 87 -3.15 -3.33 -4.99
C GLU A 87 -4.62 -3.32 -4.54
N LYS A 88 -4.91 -3.60 -3.25
CA LYS A 88 -6.26 -3.53 -2.69
C LYS A 88 -6.85 -2.13 -2.80
N ILE A 89 -6.06 -1.11 -2.48
CA ILE A 89 -6.47 0.30 -2.58
C ILE A 89 -6.77 0.66 -4.05
N ASN A 90 -5.91 0.24 -4.98
CA ASN A 90 -6.12 0.46 -6.42
C ASN A 90 -7.37 -0.24 -6.95
N ARG A 91 -7.67 -1.45 -6.46
CA ARG A 91 -8.91 -2.18 -6.78
C ARG A 91 -10.13 -1.43 -6.26
N ALA A 92 -10.09 -0.96 -5.02
CA ALA A 92 -11.18 -0.18 -4.42
C ALA A 92 -11.42 1.14 -5.18
N LYS A 93 -10.35 1.84 -5.57
CA LYS A 93 -10.41 3.07 -6.37
C LYS A 93 -11.10 2.89 -7.71
N LYS A 94 -10.85 1.77 -8.40
CA LYS A 94 -11.41 1.50 -9.74
C LYS A 94 -12.88 1.12 -9.72
N GLY A 95 -13.52 1.15 -8.55
CA GLY A 95 -14.82 0.53 -8.29
C GLY A 95 -14.62 -0.98 -8.26
N GLY A 96 -14.79 -1.59 -7.08
CA GLY A 96 -14.66 -3.04 -6.89
C GLY A 96 -15.18 -3.80 -8.09
N SER A 97 -14.44 -4.85 -8.51
CA SER A 97 -14.68 -5.55 -9.78
C SER A 97 -16.18 -5.66 -10.06
N LYS A 98 -16.64 -5.42 -11.30
CA LYS A 98 -18.07 -5.57 -11.70
C LYS A 98 -18.71 -6.89 -11.21
N GLN A 99 -17.91 -7.86 -10.80
CA GLN A 99 -18.27 -9.10 -10.13
C GLN A 99 -18.83 -8.93 -8.70
N GLU A 100 -18.25 -8.05 -7.86
CA GLU A 100 -18.64 -7.88 -6.45
C GLU A 100 -19.99 -7.17 -6.31
N SER A 101 -20.32 -6.23 -7.19
CA SER A 101 -21.65 -5.62 -7.25
C SER A 101 -22.73 -6.54 -7.83
N ARG A 102 -22.35 -7.57 -8.60
CA ARG A 102 -23.27 -8.62 -9.07
C ARG A 102 -23.55 -9.69 -8.01
N ALA A 103 -22.61 -9.95 -7.11
CA ALA A 103 -22.75 -10.98 -6.07
C ALA A 103 -23.75 -10.62 -4.97
N MET A 104 -24.09 -9.33 -4.80
CA MET A 104 -25.05 -8.84 -3.81
C MET A 104 -26.47 -8.61 -4.36
N ARG A 105 -26.83 -9.23 -5.48
CA ARG A 105 -28.24 -9.26 -5.91
C ARG A 105 -28.89 -10.53 -5.37
N VAL A 106 -29.76 -10.37 -4.38
CA VAL A 106 -30.66 -11.43 -3.93
C VAL A 106 -31.63 -11.72 -5.07
N ASP A 107 -31.71 -12.99 -5.47
CA ASP A 107 -32.72 -13.46 -6.42
C ASP A 107 -34.08 -13.49 -5.70
N ALA A 108 -34.85 -12.43 -5.90
CA ALA A 108 -36.15 -12.24 -5.26
C ALA A 108 -37.15 -13.33 -5.67
N ASP A 109 -37.05 -13.84 -6.91
CA ASP A 109 -37.92 -14.90 -7.41
C ASP A 109 -37.58 -16.23 -6.73
N ALA A 110 -36.29 -16.55 -6.59
CA ALA A 110 -35.86 -17.73 -5.83
C ALA A 110 -36.33 -17.66 -4.36
N ALA A 111 -36.15 -16.50 -3.71
CA ALA A 111 -36.64 -16.28 -2.34
C ALA A 111 -38.17 -16.46 -2.23
N GLY A 112 -38.93 -15.94 -3.20
CA GLY A 112 -40.38 -16.14 -3.29
C GLY A 112 -40.77 -17.61 -3.40
N ARG A 113 -40.08 -18.40 -4.24
CA ARG A 113 -40.32 -19.85 -4.37
C ARG A 113 -40.06 -20.61 -3.07
N PHE A 114 -39.02 -20.23 -2.31
CA PHE A 114 -38.75 -20.84 -1.00
C PHE A 114 -39.88 -20.56 0.00
N ILE A 115 -40.36 -19.32 0.07
CA ILE A 115 -41.47 -18.93 0.97
C ILE A 115 -42.75 -19.67 0.58
N GLN A 116 -43.08 -19.72 -0.72
CA GLN A 116 -44.32 -20.33 -1.20
C GLN A 116 -44.35 -21.86 -0.98
N ASN A 117 -43.21 -22.53 -1.16
CA ASN A 117 -43.07 -23.96 -0.86
C ASN A 117 -43.12 -24.25 0.65
N ALA A 118 -42.60 -23.34 1.48
CA ALA A 118 -42.70 -23.47 2.94
C ALA A 118 -44.15 -23.29 3.44
N MET A 119 -44.94 -22.43 2.79
CA MET A 119 -46.35 -22.20 3.15
C MET A 119 -47.32 -23.24 2.56
N SER A 120 -46.95 -23.92 1.47
CA SER A 120 -47.80 -24.93 0.82
C SER A 120 -47.68 -26.34 1.44
N LYS A 121 -46.73 -26.56 2.37
CA LYS A 121 -46.67 -27.77 3.21
C LYS A 121 -47.55 -27.57 4.45
N LYS A 122 -48.87 -27.74 4.29
CA LYS A 122 -49.79 -28.02 5.39
C LYS A 122 -50.90 -28.92 4.91
#